data_AF-A0A831KMV4-F1
#
_entry.id   AF-A0A831KMV4-F1
#
_cell.length_a   1.000
_cell.length_b   1.000
_cell.length_c   1.000
_cell.angle_alpha   90.00
_cell.angle_beta   90.00
_cell.angle_gamma   90.00
#
_symmetry.space_group_name_H-M   'P 1'
#
loop_
_entity.id
_entity.type
_entity.pdbx_description
1 polymer ?
#
loop_
_entity_poly.entity_id
_entity_poly.type
_entity_poly.pdbx_seq_one_letter_code
_entity_poly.pdbx_strand_id
1 'polypeptide(L)' 'MAKIFINGQQIEVGRDVSILTAARANGIYIPALCFHPDLPFVKMAPDDKVYQGARMVANDGRDE' A
#
# COMPACT_ATOMS: atom_id res chain seq x y z
N MET A 1 -7.04 -14.42 -15.07
CA MET A 1 -8.05 -13.75 -14.25
C MET A 1 -8.23 -14.49 -12.94
N ALA A 2 -8.60 -13.80 -11.87
CA ALA A 2 -8.90 -14.37 -10.56
C ALA A 2 -10.31 -13.95 -10.13
N LYS A 3 -11.04 -14.82 -9.44
CA LYS A 3 -12.35 -14.52 -8.86
C LYS A 3 -12.18 -14.29 -7.36
N ILE A 4 -12.56 -13.11 -6.89
CA ILE A 4 -12.48 -12.72 -5.49
C ILE A 4 -13.83 -12.22 -5.00
N PHE A 5 -14.00 -12.15 -3.68
CA PHE A 5 -15.19 -11.58 -3.05
C PHE A 5 -14.78 -10.38 -2.20
N ILE A 6 -15.45 -9.24 -2.39
CA ILE A 6 -15.31 -8.05 -1.54
C ILE A 6 -16.72 -7.68 -1.07
N ASN A 7 -16.96 -7.64 0.24
CA ASN A 7 -18.30 -7.42 0.84
C ASN A 7 -19.39 -8.37 0.30
N GLY A 8 -19.04 -9.63 0.01
CA GLY A 8 -19.96 -10.62 -0.56
C GLY A 8 -20.25 -10.46 -2.05
N GLN A 9 -19.78 -9.37 -2.69
CA GLN A 9 -19.84 -9.20 -4.14
C GLN A 9 -18.71 -9.97 -4.81
N GLN A 10 -19.06 -10.85 -5.76
CA GLN A 10 -18.08 -11.55 -6.58
C GLN A 10 -17.54 -10.63 -7.67
N ILE A 11 -16.22 -10.55 -7.80
CA ILE A 11 -15.53 -9.69 -8.76
C ILE A 11 -14.50 -10.52 -9.51
N GLU A 12 -14.42 -10.35 -10.83
CA GLU A 12 -13.38 -10.94 -11.67
C GLU A 12 -12.30 -9.89 -11.97
N VAL A 13 -11.04 -10.23 -11.67
CA VAL A 13 -9.91 -9.30 -11.77
C VAL A 13 -8.77 -9.88 -12.60
N GLY A 14 -7.99 -8.99 -13.23
CA GLY A 14 -6.73 -9.36 -13.87
C GLY A 14 -5.72 -9.94 -12.87
N ARG A 15 -4.71 -10.64 -13.39
CA ARG A 15 -3.53 -10.95 -12.57
C ARG A 15 -2.79 -9.63 -12.30
N ASP A 16 -2.15 -9.53 -11.14
CA ASP A 16 -1.34 -8.37 -10.73
C ASP A 16 -2.11 -7.06 -10.45
N VAL A 17 -3.44 -7.16 -10.23
CA VAL A 17 -4.26 -6.03 -9.77
C VAL A 17 -4.27 -5.97 -8.25
N SER A 18 -4.00 -4.79 -7.67
CA SER A 18 -4.10 -4.59 -6.22
C SER A 18 -5.56 -4.69 -5.75
N ILE A 19 -5.77 -5.15 -4.51
CA ILE A 19 -7.12 -5.21 -3.89
C ILE A 19 -7.78 -3.81 -3.87
N LEU A 20 -6.99 -2.75 -3.59
CA LEU A 20 -7.48 -1.38 -3.58
C LEU A 20 -8.01 -0.94 -4.95
N THR A 21 -7.27 -1.26 -6.01
CA THR A 21 -7.69 -0.96 -7.39
C THR A 21 -8.96 -1.72 -7.76
N ALA A 22 -9.03 -3.02 -7.42
CA ALA A 22 -10.20 -3.85 -7.69
C ALA A 22 -11.46 -3.34 -6.98
N ALA A 23 -11.35 -2.98 -5.71
CA ALA A 23 -12.46 -2.43 -4.92
C ALA A 23 -12.99 -1.12 -5.53
N ARG A 24 -12.10 -0.17 -5.82
CA ARG A 24 -12.46 1.13 -6.39
C ARG A 24 -13.14 1.01 -7.76
N ALA A 25 -12.65 0.13 -8.62
CA ALA A 25 -13.26 -0.13 -9.93
C ALA A 25 -14.69 -0.68 -9.85
N ASN A 26 -15.08 -1.26 -8.70
CA ASN A 26 -16.40 -1.82 -8.44
C ASN A 26 -17.21 -0.96 -7.47
N GLY A 27 -16.85 0.31 -7.26
CA GLY A 27 -17.57 1.24 -6.40
C GLY A 27 -17.43 0.97 -4.90
N ILE A 28 -16.49 0.12 -4.49
CA ILE A 28 -16.24 -0.22 -3.08
C ILE A 28 -15.13 0.68 -2.54
N TYR A 29 -15.47 1.50 -1.55
CA TYR A 29 -14.53 2.41 -0.92
C TYR A 29 -13.65 1.68 0.11
N ILE A 30 -12.34 1.81 -0.04
CA ILE A 30 -11.33 1.45 0.96
C ILE A 30 -10.51 2.71 1.25
N PRO A 31 -10.48 3.18 2.51
CA PRO A 31 -9.61 4.29 2.91
C PRO A 31 -8.15 3.96 2.61
N ALA A 32 -7.41 4.92 2.05
CA ALA A 32 -5.99 4.76 1.80
C ALA A 32 -5.26 6.07 2.10
N LEU A 33 -4.38 6.04 3.11
CA LEU A 33 -3.57 7.21 3.51
C LEU A 33 -2.24 7.27 2.76
N CYS A 34 -1.61 6.12 2.53
CA CYS A 34 -0.26 6.03 1.95
C CYS A 34 -0.25 5.73 0.44
N PHE A 35 -1.39 5.36 -0.16
CA PHE A 35 -1.45 5.03 -1.58
C PHE A 35 -1.51 6.29 -2.46
N HIS A 36 -0.68 6.33 -3.49
CA HIS A 36 -0.74 7.31 -4.56
C HIS A 36 -0.60 6.60 -5.92
N PRO A 37 -1.44 6.89 -6.93
CA PRO A 37 -1.41 6.17 -8.21
C PRO A 37 -0.09 6.31 -8.97
N ASP A 38 0.60 7.45 -8.80
CA ASP A 38 1.88 7.72 -9.46
C ASP A 38 3.11 7.32 -8.64
N LEU A 39 2.93 6.78 -7.43
CA LEU A 39 4.04 6.26 -6.63
C LEU A 39 4.14 4.74 -6.80
N PRO A 40 5.35 4.21 -7.06
CA PRO A 40 5.52 2.78 -7.12
C PRO A 40 5.28 2.18 -5.72
N PHE A 41 4.56 1.05 -5.66
CA PHE A 41 4.53 0.22 -4.47
C PHE A 41 5.88 -0.49 -4.33
N VAL A 42 6.87 0.23 -3.80
CA VAL A 42 8.18 -0.34 -3.47
C VAL A 42 8.14 -0.83 -2.03
N LYS A 43 8.64 -2.04 -1.81
CA LYS A 43 8.99 -2.50 -0.47
C LYS A 43 10.22 -1.69 -0.03
N MET A 44 10.01 -0.65 0.77
CA MET A 44 11.10 0.16 1.30
C MET A 44 11.67 -0.53 2.54
N ALA A 45 12.99 -0.67 2.58
CA ALA A 45 13.68 -1.00 3.81
C ALA A 45 13.80 0.30 4.65
N PRO A 46 13.72 0.20 5.98
CA PRO A 46 14.03 1.33 6.83
C PRO A 46 15.50 1.75 6.65
N ASP A 47 15.76 3.05 6.58
CA ASP A 47 17.12 3.60 6.63
C ASP A 47 17.68 3.51 8.06
N ASP A 48 18.99 3.33 8.20
CA ASP A 48 19.66 3.26 9.50
C ASP A 48 19.65 4.59 10.27
N LYS A 49 19.41 5.72 9.59
CA LYS A 49 19.40 7.07 10.16
C LYS A 49 18.65 8.07 9.30
N VAL A 50 18.15 9.13 9.95
CA VAL A 50 17.54 10.30 9.30
C VAL A 50 18.15 11.61 9.83
N TYR A 51 18.03 12.70 9.08
CA TYR A 51 18.48 14.03 9.52
C TYR A 51 17.30 14.99 9.68
N GLN A 52 17.22 15.64 10.84
CA GLN A 52 16.27 16.70 11.15
C GLN A 52 17.04 18.03 11.25
N GLY A 53 17.21 18.70 10.11
CA GLY A 53 18.16 19.82 9.99
C GLY A 53 19.60 19.33 10.16
N ALA A 54 20.33 19.91 11.13
CA ALA A 54 21.68 19.47 11.47
C ALA A 54 21.73 18.26 12.43
N ARG A 55 20.58 17.83 12.99
CA ARG A 55 20.53 16.74 13.98
C ARG A 55 20.33 15.39 13.28
N MET A 56 21.27 14.47 13.46
CA MET A 56 21.13 13.07 13.05
C MET A 56 20.32 12.28 14.11
N VAL A 57 19.38 11.46 13.66
CA VAL A 57 18.57 10.55 14.48
C VAL A 57 18.76 9.14 13.93
N ALA A 58 19.33 8.25 14.74
CA ALA A 58 19.48 6.84 14.39
C ALA A 58 18.12 6.13 14.44
N ASN A 59 17.96 5.13 13.58
CA ASN A 59 16.82 4.24 13.62
C ASN A 59 16.91 3.36 14.89
N ASP A 60 15.80 3.21 15.61
CA ASP A 60 15.76 2.44 16.86
C ASP A 60 15.57 0.94 16.62
N GLY A 61 15.38 0.52 15.37
CA GLY A 61 15.30 -0.89 14.96
C GLY A 61 14.12 -1.64 15.56
N ARG A 62 13.09 -0.92 16.04
CA ARG A 62 11.87 -1.55 16.56
C ARG A 62 10.96 -1.91 15.39
N ASP A 63 11.25 -3.04 14.78
CA ASP A 63 10.33 -3.74 13.89
C ASP A 63 9.31 -4.49 14.77
N GLU A 64 8.11 -3.93 14.93
CA GLU A 64 6.97 -4.60 15.58
C GLU A 64 6.33 -5.66 14.68
#